data_AF-A0A3N1J5G1-F1
#
_entry.id   AF-A0A3N1J5G1-F1
#
_cell.length_a   1.000
_cell.length_b   1.000
_cell.length_c   1.000
_cell.angle_alpha   90.00
_cell.angle_beta   90.00
_cell.angle_gamma   90.00
#
_symmetry.space_group_name_H-M   'P 1'
#
loop_
_entity.id
_entity.type
_entity.pdbx_description
1 polymer ?
#
loop_
_entity_poly.entity_id
_entity_poly.type
_entity_poly.pdbx_seq_one_letter_code
_entity_poly.pdbx_strand_id
1 'polypeptide(L)'
;MQGVLPHSRCDDCFEFIDDLKMAMRLSVEQNPHEAFAVWEDAIGNAVAEFSLDPHFDEAFASLGDIEERYTAAHYQKTLAYRKKRVRHCASEFDDFYFSVAGEAWYQLMQVSLQRYILGNRPETFLERLYHAYATGGYPCGLKKTGKLVVFHPDLLLRN
;
A
#
# COMPACT_ATOMS: atom_id res chain seq x y z
N MET A 1 24.33 -17.83 14.44
CA MET A 1 23.14 -17.34 13.72
C MET A 1 21.92 -17.63 14.58
N GLN A 2 21.30 -16.59 15.14
CA GLN A 2 19.87 -16.48 15.46
C GLN A 2 19.71 -15.15 16.20
N GLY A 3 19.52 -14.08 15.42
CA GLY A 3 19.04 -12.80 15.92
C GLY A 3 17.61 -12.65 15.46
N VAL A 4 16.66 -13.03 16.33
CA VAL A 4 15.26 -12.62 16.15
C VAL A 4 15.25 -11.13 16.42
N LEU A 5 15.14 -10.32 15.36
CA LEU A 5 14.89 -8.89 15.51
C LEU A 5 13.58 -8.73 16.30
N PRO A 6 13.57 -7.95 17.40
CA PRO A 6 12.32 -7.68 18.07
C PRO A 6 11.49 -6.86 17.08
N HIS A 7 10.40 -7.43 16.57
CA HIS A 7 9.31 -6.62 16.06
C HIS A 7 8.79 -5.83 17.26
N SER A 8 9.35 -4.64 17.46
CA SER A 8 8.78 -3.63 18.35
C SER A 8 7.34 -3.44 17.88
N ARG A 9 6.41 -4.02 18.63
CA ARG A 9 4.97 -3.81 18.46
C ARG A 9 4.75 -2.31 18.55
N CYS A 10 4.51 -1.71 17.40
CA CYS A 10 4.20 -0.30 17.32
C CYS A 10 2.68 -0.15 17.46
N ASP A 11 2.18 -0.39 18.67
CA ASP A 11 0.75 -0.32 18.96
C ASP A 11 0.20 1.13 18.76
N ASP A 12 1.08 2.13 18.59
CA ASP A 12 0.76 3.54 18.28
C ASP A 12 1.11 3.99 16.85
N CYS A 13 1.69 3.14 15.98
CA CYS A 13 2.14 3.56 14.65
C CYS A 13 1.00 3.95 13.70
N PHE A 14 -0.15 3.32 13.91
CA PHE A 14 -1.29 3.36 13.01
C PHE A 14 -2.55 3.76 13.76
N GLU A 15 -3.47 4.38 13.05
CA GLU A 15 -4.86 4.47 13.46
C GLU A 15 -5.67 3.57 12.55
N PHE A 16 -6.32 2.58 13.15
CA PHE A 16 -7.16 1.67 12.39
C PHE A 16 -8.56 2.25 12.22
N ILE A 17 -9.10 2.12 11.01
CA ILE A 17 -10.49 2.45 10.69
C ILE A 17 -11.20 1.20 10.14
N ASP A 18 -12.50 1.13 10.41
CA ASP A 18 -13.41 0.08 9.95
C ASP A 18 -14.40 0.57 8.89
N ASP A 19 -14.43 1.88 8.61
CA ASP A 19 -15.26 2.49 7.58
C ASP A 19 -14.58 2.41 6.20
N LEU A 20 -15.05 1.48 5.37
CA LEU A 20 -14.60 1.32 3.98
C LEU A 20 -14.78 2.60 3.16
N LYS A 21 -15.90 3.33 3.32
CA LYS A 21 -16.14 4.56 2.54
C LYS A 21 -15.12 5.63 2.91
N MET A 22 -14.79 5.74 4.20
CA MET A 22 -13.74 6.64 4.64
C MET A 22 -12.38 6.22 4.07
N ALA A 23 -12.05 4.93 4.08
CA ALA A 23 -10.80 4.43 3.49
C ALA A 23 -10.68 4.79 2.01
N MET A 24 -11.73 4.52 1.22
CA MET A 24 -11.76 4.84 -0.22
C MET A 24 -11.73 6.34 -0.50
N ARG A 25 -12.41 7.15 0.33
CA ARG A 25 -12.40 8.61 0.21
C ARG A 25 -11.00 9.19 0.42
N LEU A 26 -10.26 8.65 1.38
CA LEU A 26 -8.92 9.11 1.71
C LEU A 26 -7.88 8.68 0.65
N SER A 27 -7.92 7.43 0.18
CA SER A 27 -6.87 6.90 -0.69
C SER A 27 -7.15 7.04 -2.19
N VAL A 28 -8.42 6.98 -2.62
CA VAL A 28 -8.79 6.93 -4.04
C VAL A 28 -9.48 8.22 -4.49
N GLU A 29 -10.44 8.73 -3.72
CA GLU A 29 -11.19 9.93 -4.13
C GLU A 29 -10.38 11.23 -3.95
N GLN A 30 -9.30 11.21 -3.16
CA GLN A 30 -8.45 12.37 -2.84
C GLN A 30 -9.27 13.59 -2.38
N ASN A 31 -10.36 13.35 -1.64
CA ASN A 31 -11.20 14.38 -1.03
C ASN A 31 -11.07 14.36 0.51
N PRO A 32 -9.87 14.58 1.05
CA PRO A 32 -9.64 14.48 2.49
C PRO A 32 -10.43 15.53 3.25
N HIS A 33 -10.98 15.14 4.41
CA HIS A 33 -11.43 16.10 5.41
C HIS A 33 -10.23 16.96 5.87
N GLU A 34 -10.45 18.18 6.37
CA GLU A 34 -9.38 19.14 6.74
C GLU A 34 -8.30 18.59 7.69
N ALA A 35 -8.58 17.50 8.41
CA ALA A 35 -7.67 16.84 9.33
C ALA A 35 -6.60 15.96 8.65
N PHE A 36 -6.76 15.68 7.35
CA PHE A 36 -5.91 14.78 6.58
C PHE A 36 -5.06 15.54 5.57
N ALA A 37 -3.86 15.00 5.31
CA ALA A 37 -3.04 15.38 4.17
C ALA A 37 -3.60 14.73 2.89
N VAL A 38 -3.25 15.30 1.74
CA VAL A 38 -3.48 14.66 0.44
C VAL A 38 -2.61 13.42 0.37
N TRP A 39 -3.21 12.28 0.06
CA TRP A 39 -2.54 10.98 0.16
C TRP A 39 -1.48 10.81 -0.94
N GLU A 40 -1.80 11.24 -2.17
CA GLU A 40 -0.86 11.23 -3.29
C GLU A 40 0.35 12.14 -3.03
N ASP A 41 0.15 13.33 -2.46
CA ASP A 41 1.25 14.23 -2.11
C ASP A 41 2.17 13.59 -1.06
N ALA A 42 1.61 12.89 -0.08
CA ALA A 42 2.40 12.21 0.95
C ALA A 42 3.31 11.12 0.34
N ILE A 43 2.78 10.34 -0.59
CA ILE A 43 3.55 9.31 -1.30
C ILE A 43 4.58 9.96 -2.24
N GLY A 44 4.16 10.93 -3.05
CA GLY A 44 5.02 11.62 -4.01
C GLY A 44 6.21 12.29 -3.32
N ASN A 45 5.99 12.94 -2.18
CA ASN A 45 7.06 13.54 -1.38
C ASN A 45 8.05 12.49 -0.84
N ALA A 46 7.57 11.30 -0.45
CA ALA A 46 8.44 10.23 0.01
C ALA A 46 9.26 9.61 -1.14
N VAL A 47 8.66 9.47 -2.33
CA VAL A 47 9.35 8.97 -3.53
C VAL A 47 10.39 9.97 -4.05
N ALA A 48 10.11 11.26 -3.93
CA ALA A 48 11.00 12.33 -4.36
C ALA A 48 12.39 12.30 -3.68
N GLU A 49 12.52 11.63 -2.52
CA GLU A 49 13.80 11.48 -1.82
C GLU A 49 14.84 10.70 -2.63
N PHE A 50 14.41 9.76 -3.47
CA PHE A 50 15.31 8.87 -4.22
C PHE A 50 15.02 8.82 -5.73
N SER A 51 13.99 9.51 -6.23
CA SER A 51 13.59 9.44 -7.63
C SER A 51 14.61 10.02 -8.62
N LEU A 52 15.53 10.86 -8.15
CA LEU A 52 16.62 11.44 -8.94
C LEU A 52 17.99 10.80 -8.64
N ASP A 53 18.01 9.71 -7.86
CA ASP A 53 19.27 9.02 -7.60
C ASP A 53 19.81 8.37 -8.89
N PRO A 54 21.12 8.47 -9.17
CA PRO A 54 21.72 7.86 -10.36
C PRO A 54 21.48 6.35 -10.50
N HIS A 55 21.21 5.64 -9.41
CA HIS A 55 20.96 4.19 -9.41
C HIS A 55 19.46 3.85 -9.56
N PHE A 56 18.58 4.84 -9.73
CA PHE A 56 17.14 4.59 -9.82
C PHE A 56 16.78 3.62 -10.95
N ASP A 57 17.33 3.82 -12.15
CA ASP A 57 17.06 2.95 -13.31
C ASP A 57 17.56 1.52 -13.09
N GLU A 58 18.72 1.36 -12.44
CA GLU A 58 19.25 0.04 -12.06
C GLU A 58 18.36 -0.64 -11.02
N ALA A 59 17.94 0.10 -9.99
CA ALA A 59 17.03 -0.39 -8.95
C ALA A 59 15.70 -0.83 -9.57
N PHE A 60 15.13 -0.04 -10.48
CA PHE A 60 13.89 -0.36 -11.18
C PHE A 60 14.04 -1.59 -12.07
N ALA A 61 15.12 -1.67 -12.86
CA ALA A 61 15.41 -2.84 -13.70
C ALA A 61 15.54 -4.14 -12.87
N SER A 62 16.06 -4.06 -11.64
CA SER A 62 16.17 -5.23 -10.74
C SER A 62 14.80 -5.85 -10.38
N LEU A 63 13.71 -5.11 -10.55
CA LEU A 63 12.35 -5.56 -10.26
C LEU A 63 11.66 -6.21 -11.47
N GLY A 64 12.29 -6.26 -12.65
CA GLY A 64 11.66 -6.71 -13.91
C GLY A 64 10.98 -8.08 -13.81
N ASP A 65 11.68 -9.10 -13.27
CA ASP A 65 11.13 -10.46 -13.09
C ASP A 65 9.95 -10.49 -12.10
N ILE A 66 9.91 -9.56 -11.15
CA ILE A 66 8.82 -9.45 -10.16
C ILE A 66 7.62 -8.77 -10.84
N GLU A 67 7.85 -7.71 -11.60
CA GLU A 67 6.83 -7.00 -12.36
C GLU A 67 6.16 -7.89 -13.40
N GLU A 68 6.93 -8.71 -14.14
CA GLU A 68 6.39 -9.67 -15.10
C GLU A 68 5.47 -10.68 -14.42
N ARG A 69 5.93 -11.29 -13.32
CA ARG A 69 5.14 -12.26 -12.55
C ARG A 69 3.89 -11.62 -11.93
N TYR A 70 4.01 -10.41 -11.39
CA TYR A 70 2.87 -9.67 -10.86
C TYR A 70 1.85 -9.40 -11.97
N THR A 71 2.28 -8.89 -13.11
CA THR A 71 1.41 -8.56 -14.25
C THR A 71 0.66 -9.79 -14.75
N ALA A 72 1.35 -10.92 -14.93
CA ALA A 72 0.74 -12.18 -15.35
C ALA A 72 -0.31 -12.67 -14.33
N ALA A 73 0.04 -12.68 -13.05
CA ALA A 73 -0.87 -13.11 -11.98
C ALA A 73 -2.08 -12.15 -11.84
N HIS A 74 -1.84 -10.84 -11.90
CA HIS A 74 -2.86 -9.81 -11.78
C HIS A 74 -3.84 -9.86 -12.96
N TYR A 75 -3.36 -10.12 -14.19
CA TYR A 75 -4.20 -10.32 -15.36
C TYR A 75 -5.18 -11.48 -15.17
N GLN A 76 -4.68 -12.65 -14.73
CA GLN A 76 -5.52 -13.83 -14.48
C GLN A 76 -6.57 -13.56 -13.39
N LYS A 77 -6.17 -12.91 -12.31
CA LYS A 77 -7.07 -12.50 -11.22
C LYS A 77 -8.15 -11.51 -11.71
N THR A 78 -7.77 -10.52 -12.52
CA THR A 78 -8.69 -9.55 -13.11
C THR A 78 -9.72 -10.20 -14.03
N LEU A 79 -9.31 -11.19 -14.85
CA LEU A 79 -10.25 -11.96 -15.67
C LEU A 79 -11.26 -12.72 -14.80
N ALA A 80 -10.80 -13.36 -13.72
CA ALA A 80 -11.70 -14.07 -12.80
C ALA A 80 -12.69 -13.11 -12.12
N TYR A 81 -12.22 -11.95 -11.66
CA TYR A 81 -13.07 -10.91 -11.08
C TYR A 81 -14.11 -10.37 -12.06
N ARG A 82 -13.72 -10.07 -13.30
CA ARG A 82 -14.66 -9.64 -14.35
C ARG A 82 -15.77 -10.69 -14.58
N LYS A 83 -15.41 -11.98 -14.57
CA LYS A 83 -16.40 -13.07 -14.65
C LYS A 83 -17.35 -13.07 -13.45
N LYS A 84 -16.83 -12.87 -12.22
CA LYS A 84 -17.66 -12.74 -11.02
C LYS A 84 -18.63 -11.56 -11.10
N ARG A 85 -18.17 -10.40 -11.57
CA ARG A 85 -19.02 -9.19 -11.76
C ARG A 85 -20.16 -9.43 -12.73
N VAL A 86 -19.89 -10.04 -13.89
CA VAL A 86 -20.92 -10.37 -14.89
C VAL A 86 -21.95 -11.35 -14.32
N ARG A 87 -21.52 -12.26 -13.45
CA ARG A 87 -22.39 -13.23 -12.75
C ARG A 87 -23.05 -12.66 -11.50
N HIS A 88 -22.80 -11.39 -11.15
CA HIS A 88 -23.29 -10.76 -9.93
C HIS A 88 -22.92 -11.53 -8.65
N CYS A 89 -21.72 -12.13 -8.60
CA CYS A 89 -21.22 -12.89 -7.46
C CYS A 89 -19.83 -12.44 -6.98
N ALA A 90 -19.42 -11.21 -7.32
CA ALA A 90 -18.26 -10.58 -6.71
C ALA A 90 -18.61 -10.17 -5.27
N SER A 91 -17.70 -10.43 -4.32
CA SER A 91 -17.87 -9.96 -2.94
C SER A 91 -17.43 -8.51 -2.79
N GLU A 92 -17.81 -7.88 -1.68
CA GLU A 92 -17.31 -6.55 -1.31
C GLU A 92 -15.78 -6.53 -1.18
N PHE A 93 -15.18 -7.62 -0.68
CA PHE A 93 -13.73 -7.79 -0.68
C PHE A 93 -13.14 -7.85 -2.09
N ASP A 94 -13.78 -8.57 -3.03
CA ASP A 94 -13.31 -8.59 -4.43
C ASP A 94 -13.30 -7.16 -4.98
N ASP A 95 -14.39 -6.42 -4.82
CA ASP A 95 -14.50 -5.04 -5.30
C ASP A 95 -13.44 -4.13 -4.67
N PHE A 96 -13.27 -4.18 -3.36
CA PHE A 96 -12.22 -3.44 -2.66
C PHE A 96 -10.82 -3.78 -3.17
N TYR A 97 -10.47 -5.07 -3.24
CA TYR A 97 -9.14 -5.53 -3.66
C TYR A 97 -8.79 -4.98 -5.05
N PHE A 98 -9.71 -5.10 -6.03
CA PHE A 98 -9.44 -4.63 -7.39
C PHE A 98 -9.48 -3.10 -7.52
N SER A 99 -10.11 -2.38 -6.60
CA SER A 99 -10.03 -0.91 -6.54
C SER A 99 -8.67 -0.41 -6.04
N VAL A 100 -7.96 -1.17 -5.20
CA VAL A 100 -6.73 -0.69 -4.54
C VAL A 100 -5.45 -1.45 -4.93
N ALA A 101 -5.55 -2.58 -5.63
CA ALA A 101 -4.41 -3.45 -5.93
C ALA A 101 -3.29 -2.74 -6.71
N GLY A 102 -3.63 -1.87 -7.66
CA GLY A 102 -2.63 -1.10 -8.42
C GLY A 102 -1.84 -0.13 -7.53
N GLU A 103 -2.55 0.56 -6.65
CA GLU A 103 -1.96 1.52 -5.70
C GLU A 103 -1.07 0.79 -4.67
N ALA A 104 -1.54 -0.30 -4.10
CA ALA A 104 -0.76 -1.11 -3.18
C ALA A 104 0.50 -1.69 -3.82
N TRP A 105 0.40 -2.15 -5.08
CA TRP A 105 1.54 -2.60 -5.86
C TRP A 105 2.57 -1.48 -6.06
N TYR A 106 2.12 -0.31 -6.51
CA TYR A 106 2.98 0.86 -6.69
C TYR A 106 3.72 1.21 -5.40
N GLN A 107 3.02 1.34 -4.27
CA GLN A 107 3.63 1.69 -2.99
C GLN A 107 4.68 0.67 -2.53
N LEU A 108 4.41 -0.63 -2.66
CA LEU A 108 5.35 -1.69 -2.30
C LEU A 108 6.58 -1.74 -3.23
N MET A 109 6.40 -1.38 -4.50
CA MET A 109 7.50 -1.18 -5.44
C MET A 109 8.37 -0.01 -4.98
N GLN A 110 7.78 1.12 -4.58
CA GLN A 110 8.53 2.27 -4.06
C GLN A 110 9.32 1.94 -2.79
N VAL A 111 8.76 1.14 -1.87
CA VAL A 111 9.51 0.59 -0.72
C VAL A 111 10.75 -0.17 -1.18
N SER A 112 10.60 -1.02 -2.19
CA SER A 112 11.70 -1.85 -2.70
C SER A 112 12.81 -0.99 -3.32
N LEU A 113 12.43 0.04 -4.11
CA LEU A 113 13.37 1.00 -4.69
C LEU A 113 14.10 1.80 -3.61
N GLN A 114 13.36 2.31 -2.61
CA GLN A 114 13.95 3.00 -1.48
C GLN A 114 14.99 2.12 -0.78
N ARG A 115 14.66 0.85 -0.49
CA ARG A 115 15.59 -0.07 0.18
C ARG A 115 16.83 -0.38 -0.65
N TYR A 116 16.69 -0.45 -1.96
CA TYR A 116 17.81 -0.66 -2.88
C TYR A 116 18.76 0.54 -2.85
N ILE A 117 18.23 1.75 -3.03
CA ILE A 117 19.01 2.97 -3.22
C ILE A 117 19.55 3.52 -1.88
N LEU A 118 18.69 3.60 -0.88
CA LEU A 118 18.95 4.30 0.38
C LEU A 118 19.23 3.35 1.56
N GLY A 119 19.09 2.04 1.35
CA GLY A 119 19.15 1.02 2.40
C GLY A 119 17.85 0.92 3.21
N ASN A 120 17.86 0.05 4.22
CA ASN A 120 16.73 -0.09 5.13
C ASN A 120 16.68 1.08 6.13
N ARG A 121 15.64 1.92 6.03
CA ARG A 121 15.44 3.12 6.85
C ARG A 121 14.07 3.07 7.56
N PRO A 122 13.97 2.37 8.70
CA PRO A 122 12.69 2.04 9.35
C PRO A 122 11.84 3.26 9.75
N GLU A 123 12.45 4.44 9.85
CA GLU A 123 11.81 5.70 10.17
C GLU A 123 11.07 6.35 8.99
N THR A 124 11.29 5.91 7.75
CA THR A 124 10.69 6.58 6.57
C THR A 124 9.21 6.29 6.44
N PHE A 125 8.52 7.18 5.73
CA PHE A 125 7.10 7.01 5.44
C PHE A 125 6.82 5.70 4.67
N LEU A 126 7.64 5.35 3.68
CA LEU A 126 7.46 4.11 2.91
C LEU A 126 7.65 2.86 3.78
N GLU A 127 8.60 2.85 4.72
CA GLU A 127 8.72 1.72 5.66
C GLU A 127 7.49 1.58 6.57
N ARG A 128 6.88 2.70 6.98
CA ARG A 128 5.61 2.66 7.71
C ARG A 128 4.47 2.08 6.86
N LEU A 129 4.43 2.36 5.55
CA LEU A 129 3.47 1.71 4.64
C LEU A 129 3.71 0.20 4.57
N TYR A 130 4.98 -0.22 4.40
CA TYR A 130 5.35 -1.63 4.38
C TYR A 130 4.90 -2.35 5.66
N HIS A 131 5.14 -1.74 6.82
CA HIS A 131 4.69 -2.30 8.10
C HIS A 131 3.17 -2.42 8.18
N ALA A 132 2.41 -1.43 7.71
CA ALA A 132 0.95 -1.52 7.63
C ALA A 132 0.51 -2.70 6.74
N TYR A 133 1.07 -2.82 5.53
CA TYR A 133 0.79 -3.95 4.63
C TYR A 133 1.17 -5.31 5.24
N ALA A 134 2.29 -5.39 5.96
CA ALA A 134 2.74 -6.62 6.61
C ALA A 134 1.79 -7.11 7.71
N THR A 135 0.94 -6.23 8.26
CA THR A 135 -0.14 -6.62 9.19
C THR A 135 -1.41 -7.12 8.48
N GLY A 136 -1.44 -7.11 7.15
CA GLY A 136 -2.66 -7.33 6.36
C GLY A 136 -3.55 -6.10 6.24
N GLY A 137 -3.13 -4.94 6.77
CA GLY A 137 -3.84 -3.68 6.65
C GLY A 137 -3.61 -2.99 5.31
N TYR A 138 -4.55 -2.12 4.93
CA TYR A 138 -4.43 -1.23 3.78
C TYR A 138 -4.20 0.21 4.26
N PRO A 139 -2.98 0.77 4.14
CA PRO A 139 -2.72 2.15 4.46
C PRO A 139 -3.47 3.05 3.45
N CYS A 140 -4.33 3.92 3.96
CA CYS A 140 -5.29 4.65 3.14
C CYS A 140 -5.33 6.15 3.40
N GLY A 141 -4.59 6.66 4.38
CA GLY A 141 -4.56 8.09 4.64
C GLY A 141 -3.48 8.51 5.61
N LEU A 142 -3.18 9.81 5.62
CA LEU A 142 -2.22 10.42 6.54
C LEU A 142 -2.89 11.61 7.23
N LYS A 143 -2.95 11.60 8.56
CA LYS A 143 -3.38 12.79 9.31
C LYS A 143 -2.31 13.87 9.22
N LYS A 144 -2.71 15.15 9.28
CA LYS A 144 -1.77 16.28 9.36
C LYS A 144 -0.86 16.23 10.60
N THR A 145 -1.25 15.46 11.63
CA THR A 145 -0.40 15.15 12.79
C THR A 145 0.71 14.15 12.50
N GLY A 146 0.74 13.56 11.30
CA GLY A 146 1.70 12.53 10.88
C GLY A 146 1.27 11.09 11.15
N LYS A 147 0.11 10.86 11.80
CA LYS A 147 -0.41 9.52 12.08
C LYS A 147 -0.96 8.86 10.80
N LEU A 148 -0.47 7.65 10.50
CA LEU A 148 -0.91 6.87 9.33
C LEU A 148 -2.23 6.17 9.67
N VAL A 149 -3.18 6.22 8.74
CA VAL A 149 -4.48 5.58 8.86
C VAL A 149 -4.52 4.32 8.01
N VAL A 150 -5.03 3.24 8.59
CA VAL A 150 -5.00 1.89 8.02
C VAL A 150 -6.39 1.28 8.12
N PHE A 151 -6.90 0.76 7.01
CA PHE A 151 -8.14 -0.01 6.95
C PHE A 151 -7.82 -1.50 7.11
N HIS A 152 -8.70 -2.28 7.75
CA HIS A 152 -8.57 -3.74 7.85
C HIS A 152 -9.46 -4.47 6.82
N PRO A 153 -8.90 -5.00 5.71
CA PRO A 153 -9.68 -5.66 4.67
C PRO A 153 -10.39 -6.93 5.14
N ASP A 154 -9.90 -7.58 6.20
CA ASP A 154 -10.54 -8.76 6.80
C ASP A 154 -11.98 -8.51 7.26
N LEU A 155 -12.35 -7.25 7.51
CA LEU A 155 -13.73 -6.86 7.82
C LEU A 155 -14.69 -7.17 6.66
N LEU A 156 -14.19 -7.16 5.43
CA LEU A 156 -14.97 -7.44 4.21
C LEU A 156 -15.10 -8.95 3.93
N LEU A 157 -14.37 -9.79 4.66
CA LEU A 157 -14.43 -11.25 4.55
C LEU A 157 -15.43 -11.88 5.54
N ARG A 158 -15.96 -11.11 6.48
CA ARG A 158 -16.79 -11.59 7.61
C ARG A 158 -18.31 -11.46 7.38
N ASN A 159 -18.73 -11.09 6.18
CA ASN A 159 -20.14 -10.90 5.81
C ASN A 159 -20.64 -12.00 4.88
#